data_AF-A0A6C0I252-F1
#
_entry.id   AF-A0A6C0I252-F1
#
_cell.length_a   1.000
_cell.length_b   1.000
_cell.length_c   1.000
_cell.angle_alpha   90.00
_cell.angle_beta   90.00
_cell.angle_gamma   90.00
#
_symmetry.space_group_name_H-M   'P 1'
#
loop_
_entity.id
_entity.type
_entity.pdbx_description
1 polymer ?
#
loop_
_entity_poly.entity_id
_entity_poly.type
_entity_poly.pdbx_seq_one_letter_code
_entity_poly.pdbx_strand_id
1 'polypeptide(L)'
;MGHRNKTHRKLVKQNQTFQLKQVKSQNRDLMNALKNRSSSWRKAVSNNEKLQLKEIRNQNNDLIRTLKRSRYGNLSSARHRLYVQLNADKAQNKLLYKRIKANPSNFRSAVRGRRKTQLRAVRRQDKAIM
;
A
#
# COMPACT_ATOMS: atom_id res chain seq x y z
N MET A 1 22.11 26.17 0.14
CA MET A 1 21.22 25.16 -0.47
C MET A 1 20.66 24.08 0.50
N GLY A 2 20.91 24.14 1.82
CA GLY A 2 20.60 23.03 2.75
C GLY A 2 19.16 22.89 3.29
N HIS A 3 18.33 23.94 3.30
CA HIS A 3 16.97 23.87 3.87
C HIS A 3 15.95 23.13 2.99
N ARG A 4 16.11 23.18 1.66
CA ARG A 4 15.12 22.67 0.70
C ARG A 4 15.11 21.14 0.61
N ASN A 5 16.28 20.51 0.70
CA ASN A 5 16.44 19.04 0.71
C ASN A 5 15.87 18.42 2.01
N LYS A 6 15.94 19.15 3.14
CA LYS A 6 15.35 18.72 4.42
C LYS A 6 13.83 18.63 4.36
N THR A 7 13.15 19.57 3.70
CA THR A 7 11.68 19.58 3.55
C THR A 7 11.21 18.42 2.67
N HIS A 8 11.87 18.16 1.54
CA HIS A 8 11.57 17.03 0.66
C HIS A 8 11.69 15.68 1.38
N ARG A 9 12.81 15.44 2.06
CA ARG A 9 13.03 14.21 2.84
C ARG A 9 12.01 14.04 3.96
N LYS A 10 11.58 15.11 4.62
CA LYS A 10 10.54 15.08 5.66
C LYS A 10 9.20 14.63 5.09
N LEU A 11 8.79 15.18 3.94
CA LEU A 11 7.53 14.82 3.26
C LEU A 11 7.52 13.36 2.81
N VAL A 12 8.61 12.89 2.19
CA VAL A 12 8.74 11.48 1.77
C VAL A 12 8.65 10.54 2.99
N LYS A 13 9.36 10.84 4.09
CA LYS A 13 9.28 10.05 5.34
C LYS A 13 7.89 10.05 5.98
N GLN A 14 7.18 11.18 5.95
CA GLN A 14 5.81 11.26 6.44
C GLN A 14 4.86 10.39 5.61
N ASN A 15 4.95 10.47 4.29
CA ASN A 15 4.17 9.64 3.38
C ASN A 15 4.44 8.15 3.59
N GLN A 16 5.71 7.77 3.75
CA GLN A 16 6.11 6.39 4.10
C GLN A 16 5.47 5.92 5.41
N THR A 17 5.56 6.73 6.46
CA THR A 17 5.02 6.38 7.78
C THR A 17 3.52 6.16 7.70
N PHE A 18 2.81 7.01 6.96
CA PHE A 18 1.38 6.88 6.70
C PHE A 18 1.07 5.57 5.95
N GLN A 19 1.80 5.28 4.87
CA GLN A 19 1.64 4.03 4.11
C GLN A 19 1.86 2.79 4.97
N LEU A 20 2.90 2.78 5.82
CA LEU A 20 3.17 1.65 6.72
C LEU A 20 2.06 1.43 7.74
N LYS A 21 1.51 2.50 8.32
CA LYS A 21 0.35 2.43 9.23
C LYS A 21 -0.88 1.90 8.49
N GLN A 22 -1.12 2.38 7.28
CA GLN A 22 -2.27 1.97 6.48
C GLN A 22 -2.22 0.50 6.07
N VAL A 23 -1.06 0.01 5.60
CA VAL A 23 -0.86 -1.43 5.32
C VAL A 23 -1.15 -2.27 6.56
N LYS A 24 -0.71 -1.83 7.76
CA LYS A 24 -1.01 -2.54 9.01
C LYS A 24 -2.51 -2.57 9.31
N SER A 25 -3.19 -1.43 9.21
CA SER A 25 -4.64 -1.34 9.48
C SER A 25 -5.44 -2.19 8.49
N GLN A 26 -5.21 -2.01 7.19
CA GLN A 26 -5.95 -2.73 6.15
C GLN A 26 -5.82 -4.24 6.26
N ASN A 27 -4.64 -4.77 6.61
CA ASN A 27 -4.47 -6.21 6.83
C ASN A 27 -5.10 -6.68 8.13
N ARG A 28 -5.17 -5.84 9.18
CA ARG A 28 -5.93 -6.13 10.41
C ARG A 28 -7.43 -6.21 10.10
N ASP A 29 -7.96 -5.23 9.37
CA ASP A 29 -9.38 -5.16 9.02
C ASP A 29 -9.78 -6.33 8.12
N LEU A 30 -8.95 -6.68 7.13
CA LEU A 30 -9.15 -7.88 6.34
C LEU A 30 -9.13 -9.15 7.21
N MET A 31 -8.17 -9.27 8.12
CA MET A 31 -8.08 -10.43 8.99
C MET A 31 -9.31 -10.55 9.90
N ASN A 32 -9.84 -9.44 10.41
CA ASN A 32 -11.07 -9.40 11.20
C ASN A 32 -12.30 -9.75 10.35
N ALA A 33 -12.41 -9.21 9.13
CA ALA A 33 -13.49 -9.52 8.20
C ALA A 33 -13.51 -11.01 7.82
N LEU A 34 -12.33 -11.62 7.63
CA LEU A 34 -12.20 -13.04 7.30
C LEU A 34 -12.47 -13.96 8.50
N LYS A 35 -12.17 -13.52 9.74
CA LYS A 35 -12.54 -14.26 10.96
C LYS A 35 -14.05 -14.38 11.13
N ASN A 36 -14.79 -13.31 10.83
CA ASN A 36 -16.22 -13.22 11.13
C ASN A 36 -17.13 -13.74 10.00
N ARG A 37 -16.58 -14.09 8.82
CA ARG A 37 -17.39 -14.43 7.63
C ARG A 37 -16.75 -15.52 6.77
N SER A 38 -16.67 -16.75 7.29
CA SER A 38 -16.12 -17.90 6.56
C SER A 38 -16.81 -18.15 5.20
N SER A 39 -18.10 -17.85 5.07
CA SER A 39 -18.87 -18.03 3.82
C SER A 39 -18.69 -16.89 2.79
N SER A 40 -18.14 -15.74 3.19
CA SER A 40 -18.06 -14.54 2.34
C SER A 40 -16.65 -13.98 2.16
N TRP A 41 -15.62 -14.82 2.32
CA TRP A 41 -14.22 -14.40 2.21
C TRP A 41 -13.90 -13.73 0.86
N ARG A 42 -14.55 -14.17 -0.24
CA ARG A 42 -14.40 -13.56 -1.57
C ARG A 42 -14.82 -12.09 -1.58
N LYS A 43 -15.95 -11.77 -0.97
CA LYS A 43 -16.46 -10.39 -0.85
C LYS A 43 -15.56 -9.56 0.06
N ALA A 44 -15.07 -10.13 1.16
CA ALA A 44 -14.14 -9.46 2.08
C ALA A 44 -12.81 -9.10 1.40
N VAL A 45 -12.21 -10.05 0.67
CA VAL A 45 -10.96 -9.81 -0.08
C VAL A 45 -11.17 -8.76 -1.17
N SER A 46 -12.24 -8.86 -1.96
CA SER A 46 -12.52 -7.88 -3.02
C SER A 46 -12.77 -6.48 -2.49
N ASN A 47 -13.54 -6.33 -1.40
CA ASN A 47 -13.78 -5.04 -0.78
C ASN A 47 -12.48 -4.44 -0.22
N ASN A 48 -11.65 -5.27 0.42
CA ASN A 48 -10.35 -4.81 0.92
C ASN A 48 -9.42 -4.36 -0.22
N GLU A 49 -9.40 -5.07 -1.34
CA GLU A 49 -8.66 -4.67 -2.53
C GLU A 49 -9.15 -3.30 -3.05
N LYS A 50 -10.47 -3.11 -3.22
CA LYS A 50 -11.03 -1.84 -3.69
C LYS A 50 -10.63 -0.67 -2.78
N LEU A 51 -10.77 -0.84 -1.47
CA LEU A 51 -10.38 0.16 -0.48
C LEU A 51 -8.89 0.45 -0.54
N GLN A 52 -8.06 -0.59 -0.65
CA GLN A 52 -6.61 -0.44 -0.76
C GLN A 52 -6.20 0.34 -2.01
N LEU A 53 -6.71 -0.03 -3.18
CA LEU A 53 -6.36 0.65 -4.43
C LEU A 53 -6.83 2.10 -4.45
N LYS A 54 -8.00 2.40 -3.86
CA LYS A 54 -8.48 3.78 -3.69
C LYS A 54 -7.51 4.59 -2.82
N GLU A 55 -7.10 4.01 -1.69
CA GLU A 55 -6.22 4.66 -0.75
C GLU A 55 -4.83 4.94 -1.34
N ILE A 56 -4.24 3.97 -2.06
CA ILE A 56 -2.96 4.15 -2.75
C ILE A 56 -3.03 5.30 -3.75
N ARG A 57 -4.13 5.41 -4.51
CA ARG A 57 -4.33 6.51 -5.45
C ARG A 57 -4.39 7.85 -4.73
N ASN A 58 -5.17 7.94 -3.65
CA ASN A 58 -5.30 9.16 -2.86
C ASN A 58 -3.94 9.61 -2.31
N GLN A 59 -3.24 8.71 -1.62
CA GLN A 59 -1.93 9.01 -1.00
C GLN A 59 -0.87 9.47 -2.01
N ASN A 60 -0.81 8.83 -3.17
CA ASN A 60 0.14 9.23 -4.20
C ASN A 60 -0.29 10.51 -4.91
N ASN A 61 -1.59 10.75 -5.12
CA ASN A 61 -2.08 12.01 -5.66
C ASN A 61 -1.78 13.17 -4.71
N ASP A 62 -1.95 12.96 -3.40
CA ASP A 62 -1.59 13.94 -2.37
C ASP A 62 -0.09 14.22 -2.37
N LEU A 63 0.74 13.18 -2.47
CA LEU A 63 2.18 13.32 -2.64
C LEU A 63 2.52 14.11 -3.92
N ILE A 64 1.93 13.78 -5.06
CA ILE A 64 2.14 14.48 -6.34
C ILE A 64 1.72 15.95 -6.22
N ARG A 65 0.56 16.26 -5.64
CA ARG A 65 0.11 17.65 -5.42
C ARG A 65 1.08 18.41 -4.51
N THR A 66 1.58 17.76 -3.47
CA THR A 66 2.54 18.35 -2.53
C THR A 66 3.88 18.62 -3.21
N LEU A 67 4.40 17.66 -3.98
CA LEU A 67 5.63 17.82 -4.77
C LEU A 67 5.49 18.93 -5.82
N LYS A 68 4.35 19.02 -6.52
CA LYS A 68 4.04 20.12 -7.45
C LYS A 68 4.13 21.48 -6.76
N ARG A 69 3.45 21.63 -5.62
CA ARG A 69 3.44 22.89 -4.85
C ARG A 69 4.83 23.27 -4.33
N SER A 70 5.63 22.27 -3.97
CA SER A 70 6.98 22.52 -3.48
C SER A 70 7.96 22.97 -4.57
N ARG A 71 7.59 22.96 -5.87
CA ARG A 71 8.47 23.23 -7.04
C ARG A 71 9.73 22.34 -7.13
N TYR A 72 9.92 21.41 -6.20
CA TYR A 72 11.11 20.57 -6.07
C TYR A 72 10.69 19.12 -5.77
N GLY A 73 10.30 18.40 -6.81
CA GLY A 73 10.02 16.98 -6.71
C GLY A 73 9.98 16.34 -8.10
N ASN A 74 10.63 15.19 -8.25
CA ASN A 74 10.58 14.42 -9.48
C ASN A 74 9.16 13.83 -9.62
N LEU A 75 8.26 14.60 -10.23
CA LEU A 75 6.87 14.22 -10.49
C LEU A 75 6.79 12.94 -11.32
N SER A 76 7.76 12.71 -12.20
CA SER A 76 7.87 11.49 -12.98
C SER A 76 8.13 10.28 -12.06
N SER A 77 9.10 10.37 -11.15
CA SER A 77 9.36 9.32 -10.15
C SER A 77 8.17 9.05 -9.24
N ALA A 78 7.45 10.10 -8.81
CA ALA A 78 6.25 9.94 -7.98
C ALA A 78 5.11 9.22 -8.74
N ARG A 79 4.87 9.57 -10.01
CA ARG A 79 3.90 8.88 -10.88
C ARG A 79 4.31 7.44 -11.17
N HIS A 80 5.59 7.21 -11.44
CA HIS A 80 6.12 5.86 -11.65
C HIS A 80 5.96 4.99 -10.40
N ARG A 81 6.27 5.53 -9.21
CA ARG A 81 6.01 4.84 -7.93
C ARG A 81 4.54 4.46 -7.77
N LEU A 82 3.61 5.37 -8.06
CA LEU A 82 2.18 5.07 -8.02
C LEU A 82 1.83 3.87 -8.91
N TYR A 83 2.30 3.87 -10.16
CA TYR A 83 2.07 2.78 -11.09
C TYR A 83 2.61 1.44 -10.57
N VAL A 84 3.86 1.42 -10.10
CA VAL A 84 4.50 0.23 -9.54
C VAL A 84 3.76 -0.26 -8.29
N GLN A 85 3.36 0.65 -7.40
CA GLN A 85 2.62 0.30 -6.18
C GLN A 85 1.26 -0.32 -6.48
N LEU A 86 0.49 0.28 -7.39
CA LEU A 86 -0.83 -0.25 -7.79
C LEU A 86 -0.71 -1.65 -8.40
N ASN A 87 0.28 -1.87 -9.27
CA ASN A 87 0.47 -3.17 -9.90
C ASN A 87 0.93 -4.23 -8.90
N ALA A 88 1.85 -3.87 -8.00
CA ALA A 88 2.29 -4.78 -6.94
C ALA A 88 1.13 -5.18 -6.01
N ASP A 89 0.28 -4.23 -5.61
CA ASP A 89 -0.86 -4.52 -4.73
C ASP A 89 -1.94 -5.34 -5.44
N LYS A 90 -2.25 -5.07 -6.71
CA LYS A 90 -3.13 -5.94 -7.53
C LYS A 90 -2.61 -7.38 -7.60
N ALA A 91 -1.32 -7.56 -7.88
CA ALA A 91 -0.71 -8.89 -7.95
C ALA A 91 -0.79 -9.63 -6.60
N GLN A 92 -0.53 -8.92 -5.51
CA GLN A 92 -0.61 -9.49 -4.16
C GLN A 92 -2.04 -9.83 -3.75
N ASN A 93 -3.04 -9.03 -4.15
CA ASN A 93 -4.45 -9.34 -3.92
C ASN A 93 -4.90 -10.56 -4.73
N LYS A 94 -4.44 -10.70 -5.97
CA LYS A 94 -4.66 -11.91 -6.78
C LYS A 94 -4.05 -13.15 -6.12
N LEU A 95 -2.83 -13.04 -5.57
CA LEU A 95 -2.17 -14.13 -4.84
C LEU A 95 -2.91 -14.48 -3.53
N LEU A 96 -3.32 -13.47 -2.77
CA LEU A 96 -4.13 -13.64 -1.56
C LEU A 96 -5.43 -14.38 -1.88
N TYR A 97 -6.14 -13.95 -2.93
CA TYR A 97 -7.36 -14.58 -3.40
C TYR A 97 -7.14 -16.05 -3.76
N LYS A 98 -6.10 -16.36 -4.56
CA LYS A 98 -5.75 -17.74 -4.91
C LYS A 98 -5.46 -18.60 -3.67
N ARG A 99 -4.70 -18.07 -2.70
CA ARG A 99 -4.35 -18.80 -1.46
C ARG A 99 -5.56 -19.08 -0.58
N ILE A 100 -6.43 -18.09 -0.37
CA ILE A 100 -7.66 -18.28 0.42
C ILE A 100 -8.62 -19.22 -0.31
N LYS A 101 -8.73 -19.12 -1.64
CA LYS A 101 -9.55 -20.04 -2.45
C LYS A 101 -9.10 -21.49 -2.29
N ALA A 102 -7.79 -21.73 -2.35
CA ALA A 102 -7.22 -23.07 -2.25
C ALA A 102 -7.32 -23.63 -0.82
N ASN A 103 -7.20 -22.79 0.21
CA ASN A 103 -7.32 -23.21 1.59
C ASN A 103 -7.91 -22.08 2.46
N PRO A 104 -9.25 -22.05 2.63
CA PRO A 104 -9.93 -21.01 3.38
C PRO A 104 -9.54 -20.97 4.86
N SER A 105 -9.26 -22.12 5.49
CA SER A 105 -8.85 -22.17 6.90
C SER A 105 -7.46 -21.55 7.13
N ASN A 106 -6.62 -21.51 6.09
CA ASN A 106 -5.28 -20.90 6.14
C ASN A 106 -5.23 -19.41 5.75
N PHE A 107 -6.37 -18.70 5.80
CA PHE A 107 -6.43 -17.28 5.42
C PHE A 107 -5.47 -16.40 6.25
N ARG A 108 -5.27 -16.73 7.52
CA ARG A 108 -4.39 -15.98 8.44
C ARG A 108 -2.96 -15.93 7.92
N SER A 109 -2.44 -17.07 7.44
CA SER A 109 -1.09 -17.14 6.85
C SER A 109 -1.01 -16.35 5.55
N ALA A 110 -2.03 -16.46 4.69
CA ALA A 110 -2.10 -15.73 3.44
C ALA A 110 -2.07 -14.20 3.66
N VAL A 111 -2.86 -13.68 4.61
CA VAL A 111 -2.90 -12.26 4.99
C VAL A 111 -1.57 -11.80 5.60
N ARG A 112 -0.95 -12.60 6.50
CA ARG A 112 0.37 -12.28 7.07
C ARG A 112 1.46 -12.23 5.99
N GLY A 113 1.43 -13.16 5.04
CA GLY A 113 2.34 -13.20 3.90
C GLY A 113 2.22 -11.94 3.04
N ARG A 114 0.99 -11.56 2.65
CA ARG A 114 0.71 -10.31 1.94
C ARG A 114 1.24 -9.10 2.69
N ARG A 115 0.89 -8.96 3.98
CA ARG A 115 1.36 -7.85 4.83
C ARG A 115 2.89 -7.73 4.83
N LYS A 116 3.62 -8.84 4.96
CA LYS A 116 5.10 -8.84 4.96
C LYS A 116 5.64 -8.29 3.63
N THR A 117 5.07 -8.71 2.51
CA THR A 117 5.50 -8.24 1.18
C THR A 117 5.15 -6.77 0.94
N GLN A 118 3.97 -6.32 1.37
CA GLN A 118 3.56 -4.91 1.28
C GLN A 118 4.47 -4.00 2.09
N LEU A 119 4.77 -4.36 3.34
CA LEU A 119 5.68 -3.59 4.19
C LEU A 119 7.10 -3.54 3.59
N ARG A 120 7.56 -4.62 2.96
CA ARG A 120 8.86 -4.63 2.25
C ARG A 120 8.83 -3.72 1.02
N ALA A 121 7.74 -3.73 0.25
CA ALA A 121 7.59 -2.88 -0.93
C ALA A 121 7.60 -1.40 -0.55
N VAL A 122 6.80 -1.00 0.45
CA VAL A 122 6.76 0.39 0.95
C VAL A 122 8.17 0.84 1.37
N ARG A 123 8.88 0.05 2.18
CA ARG A 123 10.26 0.38 2.61
C ARG A 123 11.27 0.52 1.47
N ARG A 124 11.08 -0.20 0.37
CA ARG A 124 11.97 -0.14 -0.81
C ARG A 124 11.68 1.07 -1.69
N GLN A 125 10.43 1.54 -1.72
CA GLN A 125 10.03 2.69 -2.54
C GLN A 125 10.70 3.99 -2.10
N ASP A 126 11.03 4.15 -0.82
CA ASP A 126 11.66 5.39 -0.33
C ASP A 126 13.09 5.55 -0.80
N LYS A 127 13.80 4.44 -1.07
CA LYS A 127 15.14 4.48 -1.68
C LYS A 127 15.12 5.01 -3.11
N ALA A 128 13.97 4.96 -3.79
CA ALA A 128 13.84 5.37 -5.18
C ALA A 128 13.41 6.85 -5.35
N ILE A 129 13.04 7.53 -4.26
CA ILE A 129 12.58 8.93 -4.29
C ILE A 129 13.46 9.84 -3.41
N MET A 130 14.18 9.30 -2.42
CA MET A 130 15.19 10.06 -1.65
C MET A 130 16.42 10.40 -2.49
#